data_AF-A0A641M5I9-F1
#
_entry.id   AF-A0A641M5I9-F1
#
_cell.length_a   1.000
_cell.length_b   1.000
_cell.length_c   1.000
_cell.angle_alpha   90.00
_cell.angle_beta   90.00
_cell.angle_gamma   90.00
#
_symmetry.space_group_name_H-M   'P 1'
#
loop_
_entity.id
_entity.type
_entity.pdbx_description
1 polymer ?
#
loop_
_entity_poly.entity_id
_entity_poly.type
_entity_poly.pdbx_seq_one_letter_code
_entity_poly.pdbx_strand_id
1 'polypeptide(L)'
;ITYSASITMDYATQQMLRSTYGSLMDIGEFDLIISFANPMASDDWTTTSVTLKGCIFAEDGMESQQDDTNITHEFDLNPFDIVIGDGDTV
;
A
#
# COMPACT_ATOMS: atom_id res chain seq x y z
N ILE A 1 19.78 -2.59 -9.47
CA ILE A 1 19.04 -1.39 -9.02
C ILE A 1 18.28 -1.84 -7.78
N THR A 2 18.29 -1.05 -6.71
CA THR A 2 17.51 -1.34 -5.50
C THR A 2 16.31 -0.41 -5.48
N TYR A 3 15.11 -0.95 -5.34
CA TYR A 3 13.89 -0.16 -5.20
C TYR A 3 13.50 -0.08 -3.72
N SER A 4 13.06 1.09 -3.28
CA SER A 4 12.62 1.32 -1.91
C SER A 4 11.25 1.98 -1.93
N ALA A 5 10.33 1.48 -1.12
CA ALA A 5 9.02 2.07 -0.92
C ALA A 5 8.56 1.77 0.50
N SER A 6 7.85 2.72 1.10
CA SER A 6 7.17 2.55 2.37
C SER A 6 5.72 3.00 2.27
N ILE A 7 4.87 2.48 3.15
CA ILE A 7 3.48 2.89 3.30
C ILE A 7 3.15 3.15 4.76
N THR A 8 2.55 4.31 5.04
CA THR A 8 1.96 4.61 6.34
C THR A 8 0.52 4.11 6.36
N MET A 9 0.20 3.25 7.33
CA MET A 9 -1.12 2.65 7.45
C MET A 9 -1.68 2.91 8.85
N ASP A 10 -2.97 3.27 8.92
CA ASP A 10 -3.68 3.38 10.20
C ASP A 10 -3.97 2.00 10.82
N TYR A 11 -4.19 1.99 12.13
CA TYR A 11 -4.50 0.78 12.86
C TYR A 11 -5.75 0.06 12.34
N ALA A 12 -6.77 0.79 11.90
CA ALA A 12 -8.02 0.18 11.40
C ALA A 12 -7.76 -0.67 10.14
N THR A 13 -6.94 -0.18 9.23
CA THR A 13 -6.55 -0.87 8.01
C THR A 13 -5.63 -2.05 8.32
N GLN A 14 -4.67 -1.89 9.25
CA GLN A 14 -3.83 -2.99 9.73
C GLN A 14 -4.69 -4.13 10.30
N GLN A 15 -5.66 -3.80 11.16
CA GLN A 15 -6.57 -4.78 11.76
C GLN A 15 -7.48 -5.46 10.74
N MET A 16 -7.94 -4.73 9.71
CA MET A 16 -8.73 -5.32 8.64
C MET A 16 -7.95 -6.40 7.89
N LEU A 17 -6.69 -6.12 7.55
CA LEU A 17 -5.81 -7.06 6.88
C LEU A 17 -5.49 -8.25 7.78
N ARG A 18 -5.12 -8.02 9.05
CA ARG A 18 -4.86 -9.10 10.02
C ARG A 18 -6.09 -9.93 10.32
N SER A 19 -7.28 -9.34 10.36
CA SER A 19 -8.53 -10.10 10.49
C SER A 19 -8.79 -11.02 9.30
N THR A 20 -8.22 -10.72 8.13
CA THR A 20 -8.39 -11.52 6.91
C THR A 20 -7.32 -12.60 6.82
N TYR A 21 -6.06 -12.27 7.14
CA TYR A 21 -4.89 -13.12 6.88
C TYR A 21 -4.23 -13.68 8.16
N GLY A 22 -4.70 -13.31 9.34
CA GLY A 22 -4.09 -13.65 10.63
C GLY A 22 -2.95 -12.69 11.01
N SER A 23 -1.98 -12.53 10.10
CA SER A 23 -0.84 -11.61 10.22
C SER A 23 -0.61 -10.86 8.91
N LEU A 24 -0.05 -9.65 8.98
CA LEU A 24 0.46 -8.94 7.81
C LEU A 24 1.62 -9.70 7.13
N MET A 25 2.44 -10.42 7.90
CA MET A 25 3.52 -11.25 7.34
C MET A 25 2.97 -12.48 6.61
N ASP A 26 1.80 -12.99 7.02
CA ASP A 26 1.13 -14.13 6.40
C ASP A 26 0.46 -13.79 5.06
N ILE A 27 0.35 -12.50 4.71
CA ILE A 27 -0.09 -12.05 3.38
C ILE A 27 0.88 -12.55 2.29
N GLY A 28 2.16 -12.67 2.63
CA GLY A 28 3.21 -13.02 1.69
C GLY A 28 3.51 -11.88 0.71
N GLU A 29 3.94 -12.25 -0.50
CA GLU A 29 4.26 -11.29 -1.56
C GLU A 29 2.99 -10.74 -2.21
N PHE A 30 2.89 -9.43 -2.35
CA PHE A 30 1.75 -8.75 -2.97
C PHE A 30 2.17 -7.56 -3.85
N ASP A 31 1.33 -7.20 -4.82
CA ASP A 31 1.52 -5.98 -5.61
C ASP A 31 0.73 -4.82 -4.97
N LEU A 32 1.35 -3.66 -4.78
CA LEU A 32 0.66 -2.43 -4.37
C LEU A 32 0.41 -1.54 -5.59
N ILE A 33 -0.87 -1.33 -5.94
CA ILE A 33 -1.28 -0.46 -7.04
C ILE A 33 -1.78 0.87 -6.47
N ILE A 34 -1.12 1.96 -6.87
CA ILE A 34 -1.44 3.32 -6.47
C ILE A 34 -2.01 4.03 -7.69
N SER A 35 -3.27 4.43 -7.62
CA SER A 35 -3.97 5.13 -8.71
C SER A 35 -4.19 6.59 -8.35
N PHE A 36 -3.80 7.48 -9.24
CA PHE A 36 -4.01 8.92 -9.11
C PHE A 36 -5.09 9.37 -10.09
N ALA A 37 -6.16 9.96 -9.56
CA ALA A 37 -7.09 10.71 -10.39
C ALA A 37 -6.45 12.04 -10.75
N ASN A 38 -6.37 12.39 -12.04
CA ASN A 38 -5.88 13.69 -12.48
C ASN A 38 -6.94 14.78 -12.17
N PRO A 39 -6.76 15.62 -11.14
CA PRO A 39 -7.78 16.59 -10.74
C PRO A 39 -7.86 17.79 -11.69
N MET A 40 -6.92 17.94 -12.64
CA MET A 40 -6.87 19.06 -13.58
C MET A 40 -7.55 18.76 -14.92
N ALA A 41 -7.91 17.50 -15.20
CA ALA A 41 -8.58 17.12 -16.42
C ALA A 41 -10.10 17.08 -16.17
N SER A 42 -10.75 18.24 -16.31
CA SER A 42 -12.19 18.41 -16.09
C SER A 42 -13.08 17.55 -17.00
N ASP A 43 -12.54 16.93 -18.05
CA ASP A 43 -13.27 16.07 -19.01
C ASP A 43 -12.56 14.74 -19.34
N ASP A 44 -11.33 14.51 -18.87
CA ASP A 44 -10.50 13.36 -19.27
C ASP A 44 -9.87 12.70 -18.02
N TRP A 45 -10.62 11.78 -17.42
CA TRP A 45 -10.28 11.08 -16.17
C TRP A 45 -9.19 10.03 -16.41
N THR A 46 -8.09 10.42 -17.01
CA THR A 46 -6.91 9.58 -17.17
C THR A 46 -6.40 9.22 -15.78
N THR A 47 -6.51 7.93 -15.44
CA THR A 47 -6.01 7.39 -14.18
C THR A 47 -4.58 6.92 -14.42
N THR A 48 -3.61 7.67 -13.93
CA THR A 48 -2.22 7.19 -13.92
C THR A 48 -2.07 6.23 -12.74
N SER A 49 -1.52 5.05 -12.98
CA SER A 49 -1.25 4.08 -11.93
C SER A 49 0.24 3.81 -11.77
N VAL A 50 0.68 3.57 -10.54
CA VAL A 50 2.02 3.09 -10.22
C VAL A 50 1.86 1.78 -9.47
N THR A 51 2.48 0.72 -9.98
CA THR A 51 2.48 -0.59 -9.35
C THR A 51 3.85 -0.88 -8.75
N LEU A 52 3.89 -1.06 -7.43
CA LEU A 52 5.04 -1.62 -6.73
C LEU A 52 4.90 -3.14 -6.75
N LYS A 53 5.86 -3.82 -7.37
CA LYS A 53 5.81 -5.27 -7.58
C LYS A 53 6.51 -6.03 -6.46
N GLY A 54 5.84 -7.09 -6.01
CA GLY A 54 6.34 -8.00 -4.98
C GLY A 54 6.74 -7.33 -3.68
N CYS A 55 5.86 -6.47 -3.18
CA CYS A 55 5.95 -5.94 -1.83
C CYS A 55 5.77 -7.06 -0.81
N ILE A 56 6.40 -6.89 0.35
CA ILE A 56 6.24 -7.80 1.49
C ILE A 56 6.18 -6.99 2.79
N PHE A 57 5.34 -7.42 3.73
CA PHE A 57 5.41 -6.93 5.10
C PHE A 57 6.43 -7.76 5.88
N ALA A 58 7.50 -7.11 6.36
CA ALA A 58 8.54 -7.76 7.17
C ALA A 58 8.20 -7.80 8.68
N GLU A 59 7.09 -7.19 9.08
CA GLU A 59 6.62 -7.10 10.47
C GLU A 59 5.09 -7.07 10.53
N ASP A 60 4.50 -7.40 11.69
CA ASP A 60 3.04 -7.49 11.87
C ASP A 60 2.36 -6.14 12.21
N GLY A 61 3.14 -5.05 12.25
CA GLY A 61 2.68 -3.73 12.66
C GLY A 61 2.67 -3.55 14.18
N MET A 62 1.88 -2.59 14.66
CA MET A 62 1.86 -2.24 16.09
C MET A 62 0.92 -3.13 16.92
N GLU A 63 1.40 -3.61 18.06
CA GLU A 63 0.53 -4.12 19.14
C GLU A 63 -0.06 -2.93 19.92
N SER A 64 -1.24 -2.45 19.54
CA SER A 64 -1.83 -1.26 20.18
C SER A 64 -2.45 -1.54 21.55
N GLN A 65 -2.44 -0.52 22.42
CA GLN A 65 -3.24 -0.49 23.64
C GLN A 65 -4.60 0.20 23.38
N GLN A 66 -5.60 -0.13 24.20
CA GLN A 66 -7.02 0.17 23.96
C GLN A 66 -7.38 1.68 23.85
N ASP A 67 -6.48 2.59 24.22
CA ASP A 67 -6.74 4.04 24.33
C ASP A 67 -6.24 4.88 23.14
N ASP A 68 -5.75 4.24 22.08
CA ASP A 68 -4.93 4.91 21.07
C ASP A 68 -5.75 5.24 19.81
N THR A 69 -6.29 6.45 19.77
CA THR A 69 -7.35 6.84 18.80
C THR A 69 -6.84 7.13 17.38
N ASN A 70 -5.53 7.26 17.15
CA ASN A 70 -4.96 7.56 15.82
C ASN A 70 -3.52 7.05 15.68
N ILE A 71 -3.29 5.76 15.88
CA ILE A 71 -1.98 5.17 15.59
C ILE A 71 -1.84 4.91 14.09
N THR A 72 -0.73 5.41 13.53
CA THR A 72 -0.25 5.00 12.20
C THR A 72 1.13 4.36 12.35
N HIS A 73 1.43 3.40 11.48
CA HIS A 73 2.74 2.75 11.40
C HIS A 73 3.26 2.80 9.96
N GLU A 74 4.56 3.01 9.80
CA GLU A 74 5.22 3.00 8.50
C GLU A 74 5.84 1.63 8.25
N PHE A 75 5.49 1.01 7.12
CA PHE A 75 5.98 -0.30 6.71
C PHE A 75 6.91 -0.17 5.51
N ASP A 76 8.10 -0.75 5.61
CA ASP A 76 8.99 -0.96 4.47
C ASP A 76 8.49 -2.11 3.59
N LEU A 77 8.28 -1.84 2.30
CA LEU A 77 7.66 -2.78 1.36
C LEU A 77 8.64 -3.57 0.51
N ASN A 78 9.89 -3.10 0.38
CA ASN A 78 10.98 -3.79 -0.33
C ASN A 78 10.60 -4.35 -1.73
N PRO A 79 9.98 -3.55 -2.63
CA PRO A 79 9.54 -4.06 -3.94
C PRO A 79 10.72 -4.49 -4.81
N PHE A 80 10.51 -5.48 -5.68
CA PHE A 80 11.54 -5.89 -6.64
C PHE A 80 11.49 -5.10 -7.95
N ASP A 81 10.36 -4.44 -8.26
CA ASP A 81 10.22 -3.58 -9.43
C ASP A 81 9.15 -2.48 -9.21
N ILE A 82 9.22 -1.41 -10.00
CA ILE A 82 8.23 -0.32 -9.99
C ILE A 82 7.79 -0.07 -11.44
N VAL A 83 6.51 -0.28 -11.72
CA VAL A 83 5.92 -0.10 -13.05
C VAL A 83 4.98 1.09 -13.03
N ILE A 84 5.20 2.04 -13.93
CA ILE A 84 4.28 3.17 -14.15
C ILE A 84 3.36 2.77 -15.30
N GLY A 85 2.07 2.65 -15.00
CA GLY A 85 1.04 2.47 -16.02
C GLY A 85 0.76 3.80 -16.68
N ASP A 86 0.92 3.86 -18.01
CA ASP A 86 0.32 4.91 -18.82
C ASP A 86 -1.21 4.79 -18.66
N GLY A 87 -1.89 5.92 -18.49
CA GLY A 87 -3.32 5.95 -18.26
C GLY A 87 -4.04 5.31 -19.44
N ASP A 88 -4.46 4.05 -19.29
CA ASP A 88 -5.32 3.42 -20.28
C ASP A 88 -6.63 4.20 -20.25
N THR A 89 -7.01 4.74 -21.40
CA THR A 89 -8.31 5.38 -21.58
C THR A 89 -9.36 4.30 -21.32
N VAL A 90 -10.01 4.35 -20.17
CA VAL A 90 -11.11 3.45 -19.85
C VAL A 90 -12.30 3.72 -20.77
#